data_AF-C0FX50-F1
#
_entry.id   AF-C0FX50-F1
#
_cell.length_a   1.000
_cell.length_b   1.000
_cell.length_c   1.000
_cell.angle_alpha   90.00
_cell.angle_beta   90.00
_cell.angle_gamma   90.00
#
_symmetry.space_group_name_H-M   'P 1'
#
loop_
_entity.id
_entity.type
_entity.pdbx_description
1 polymer ?
#
loop_
_entity_poly.entity_id
_entity_poly.type
_entity_poly.pdbx_seq_one_letter_code
_entity_poly.pdbx_strand_id
1 'polypeptide(L)'
;MIHTALDDRIPFCEYFIVPYLLWFGYVAWAVGYFYFKNKDEYFKLCAMLFTGMTVFLVISTIYPNGHYLRPAYFEHNNIFIQMVKWLYATDTPTNLFPSVHVFNSIAVNIAVWHSDNFKKNKAVRYGSAVLMVLIILSTMFLKQHSVFDVVTGMVLAVFMYSVVYTTNWAAVTVAKPVRKPRQI
;
A
#
# COMPACT_ATOMS: atom_id res chain seq x y z
N MET A 1 2.73 -21.30 -4.25
CA MET A 1 1.28 -21.19 -3.97
C MET A 1 1.13 -20.69 -2.55
N ILE A 2 0.43 -19.57 -2.35
CA ILE A 2 0.19 -18.97 -1.04
C ILE A 2 -1.31 -19.08 -0.74
N HIS A 3 -1.65 -19.74 0.37
CA HIS A 3 -3.02 -19.99 0.80
C HIS A 3 -3.05 -20.24 2.31
N THR A 4 -4.07 -19.74 3.00
CA THR A 4 -4.31 -19.98 4.42
C THR A 4 -5.76 -20.43 4.66
N ALA A 5 -6.01 -21.16 5.74
CA ALA A 5 -7.36 -21.61 6.09
C ALA A 5 -8.36 -20.46 6.36
N LEU A 6 -7.85 -19.24 6.60
CA LEU A 6 -8.70 -18.05 6.73
C LEU A 6 -9.22 -17.57 5.37
N ASP A 7 -8.45 -17.76 4.29
CA ASP A 7 -8.84 -17.33 2.95
C ASP A 7 -10.13 -18.02 2.47
N ASP A 8 -10.32 -19.28 2.87
CA ASP A 8 -11.50 -20.08 2.56
C ASP A 8 -12.77 -19.58 3.25
N ARG A 9 -12.62 -18.84 4.36
CA ARG A 9 -13.75 -18.30 5.16
C ARG A 9 -14.18 -16.90 4.72
N ILE A 10 -13.36 -16.23 3.93
CA ILE A 10 -13.68 -14.89 3.42
C ILE A 10 -14.56 -15.07 2.18
N PRO A 11 -15.83 -14.65 2.17
CA PRO A 11 -16.67 -14.75 0.98
C PRO A 11 -16.18 -13.79 -0.10
N PHE A 12 -16.44 -14.10 -1.37
CA PHE A 12 -16.26 -13.11 -2.43
C PHE A 12 -17.36 -12.03 -2.31
N CYS A 13 -17.02 -10.75 -2.53
CA CYS A 13 -17.98 -9.66 -2.51
C CYS A 13 -17.63 -8.60 -3.57
N GLU A 14 -18.42 -8.51 -4.64
CA GLU A 14 -18.13 -7.68 -5.79
C GLU A 14 -18.14 -6.18 -5.51
N TYR A 15 -18.91 -5.72 -4.53
CA TYR A 15 -19.04 -4.29 -4.20
C TYR A 15 -17.72 -3.67 -3.73
N PHE A 16 -16.79 -4.50 -3.23
CA PHE A 16 -15.46 -4.06 -2.82
C PHE A 16 -14.57 -3.65 -4.00
N ILE A 17 -14.99 -3.83 -5.26
CA ILE A 17 -14.30 -3.27 -6.42
C ILE A 17 -14.19 -1.74 -6.34
N VAL A 18 -15.17 -1.07 -5.70
CA VAL A 18 -15.16 0.38 -5.55
C VAL A 18 -13.98 0.84 -4.67
N PRO A 19 -13.86 0.42 -3.39
CA PRO A 19 -12.70 0.79 -2.59
C PRO A 19 -11.39 0.29 -3.18
N TYR A 20 -11.37 -0.88 -3.85
CA TYR A 20 -10.16 -1.35 -4.55
C TYR A 20 -9.67 -0.35 -5.59
N LEU A 21 -10.55 0.15 -6.47
CA LEU A 21 -10.15 1.12 -7.49
C LEU A 21 -9.88 2.52 -6.91
N LEU A 22 -10.54 2.89 -5.81
CA LEU A 22 -10.25 4.15 -5.10
C LEU A 22 -8.81 4.20 -4.57
N TRP A 23 -8.14 3.06 -4.40
CA TRP A 23 -6.73 3.02 -4.01
C TRP A 23 -5.84 3.87 -4.92
N PHE A 24 -6.02 3.82 -6.25
CA PHE A 24 -5.24 4.63 -7.18
C PHE A 24 -5.41 6.12 -6.91
N GLY A 25 -6.66 6.55 -6.74
CA GLY A 25 -6.99 7.94 -6.39
C GLY A 25 -6.44 8.34 -5.03
N TYR A 26 -6.49 7.45 -4.04
CA TYR A 26 -6.02 7.69 -2.68
C TYR A 26 -4.49 7.90 -2.64
N VAL A 27 -3.72 7.03 -3.30
CA VAL A 27 -2.27 7.18 -3.41
C VAL A 27 -1.90 8.43 -4.20
N ALA A 28 -2.52 8.64 -5.37
CA ALA A 28 -2.23 9.81 -6.21
C ALA A 28 -2.57 11.13 -5.50
N TRP A 29 -3.71 11.20 -4.80
CA TRP A 29 -4.08 12.35 -3.98
C TRP A 29 -3.04 12.64 -2.90
N ALA A 30 -2.58 11.61 -2.18
CA ALA A 30 -1.62 11.80 -1.10
C ALA A 30 -0.28 12.33 -1.61
N VAL A 31 0.26 11.69 -2.66
CA VAL A 31 1.52 12.13 -3.31
C VAL A 31 1.39 13.57 -3.81
N GLY A 32 0.32 13.90 -4.54
CA GLY A 32 0.08 15.24 -5.06
C GLY A 32 -0.12 16.28 -3.94
N TYR A 33 -0.95 15.98 -2.94
CA TYR A 33 -1.21 16.90 -1.83
C TYR A 33 0.06 17.22 -1.07
N PHE A 34 0.82 16.20 -0.65
CA PHE A 34 2.04 16.42 0.14
C PHE A 34 3.12 17.11 -0.69
N TYR A 35 3.24 16.81 -1.98
CA TYR A 35 4.17 17.51 -2.87
C TYR A 35 3.97 19.03 -2.82
N PHE A 36 2.73 19.49 -2.89
CA PHE A 36 2.42 20.93 -2.90
C PHE A 36 2.30 21.56 -1.50
N LYS A 37 1.95 20.78 -0.46
CA LYS A 37 1.56 21.34 0.84
C LYS A 37 2.45 20.96 2.02
N ASN A 38 3.26 19.91 1.93
CA ASN A 38 4.17 19.49 3.00
C ASN A 38 5.29 18.59 2.44
N LYS A 39 6.41 19.22 2.06
CA LYS A 39 7.54 18.54 1.41
C LYS A 39 8.20 17.48 2.30
N ASP A 40 8.22 17.69 3.61
CA ASP A 40 8.84 16.74 4.54
C ASP A 40 8.07 15.42 4.57
N GLU A 41 6.74 15.48 4.68
CA GLU A 41 5.89 14.28 4.57
C GLU A 41 5.88 13.70 3.17
N TYR A 42 6.01 14.52 2.12
CA TYR A 42 6.17 14.03 0.75
C TYR A 42 7.40 13.13 0.60
N PHE A 43 8.58 13.57 1.07
CA PHE A 43 9.79 12.77 0.95
C PHE A 43 9.72 11.47 1.76
N LYS A 44 9.13 11.50 2.96
CA LYS A 44 8.90 10.28 3.76
C LYS A 44 7.92 9.33 3.07
N LEU A 45 6.82 9.86 2.52
CA LEU A 45 5.86 9.06 1.77
C LEU A 45 6.52 8.43 0.54
N CYS A 46 7.28 9.19 -0.24
CA CYS A 46 8.05 8.66 -1.37
C CYS A 46 9.05 7.58 -0.93
N ALA A 47 9.78 7.79 0.17
CA ALA A 47 10.70 6.79 0.70
C ALA A 47 9.95 5.49 1.05
N MET A 48 8.81 5.58 1.75
CA MET A 48 7.96 4.43 2.04
C MET A 48 7.53 3.72 0.75
N LEU A 49 6.87 4.45 -0.17
CA LEU A 49 6.30 3.88 -1.40
C LEU A 49 7.36 3.22 -2.28
N PHE A 50 8.47 3.91 -2.57
CA PHE A 50 9.51 3.37 -3.44
C PHE A 50 10.23 2.19 -2.81
N THR A 51 10.61 2.27 -1.52
CA THR A 51 11.26 1.13 -0.86
C THR A 51 10.32 -0.07 -0.76
N GLY A 52 9.04 0.13 -0.43
CA GLY A 52 8.04 -0.95 -0.42
C GLY A 52 7.89 -1.62 -1.78
N MET A 53 7.80 -0.83 -2.86
CA MET A 53 7.73 -1.35 -4.23
C MET A 53 9.01 -2.08 -4.63
N THR A 54 10.19 -1.57 -4.27
CA THR A 54 11.47 -2.26 -4.53
C THR A 54 11.53 -3.60 -3.81
N VAL A 55 11.15 -3.65 -2.53
CA VAL A 55 11.12 -4.90 -1.75
C VAL A 55 10.16 -5.91 -2.39
N PHE A 56 8.97 -5.47 -2.78
CA PHE A 56 8.00 -6.30 -3.49
C PHE A 56 8.56 -6.87 -4.80
N LEU A 57 9.21 -6.04 -5.62
CA LEU A 57 9.81 -6.48 -6.88
C LEU A 57 10.94 -7.49 -6.66
N VAL A 58 11.82 -7.24 -5.69
CA VAL A 58 12.92 -8.15 -5.35
C VAL A 58 12.38 -9.50 -4.88
N ILE A 59 11.42 -9.49 -3.95
CA ILE A 59 10.79 -10.71 -3.44
C ILE A 59 10.11 -11.47 -4.57
N SER A 60 9.31 -10.80 -5.41
CA SER A 60 8.60 -11.45 -6.52
C SER A 60 9.54 -12.01 -7.58
N THR A 61 10.70 -11.39 -7.77
CA THR A 61 11.73 -11.89 -8.72
C THR A 61 12.42 -13.15 -8.20
N ILE A 62 12.74 -13.20 -6.89
CA ILE A 62 13.45 -14.33 -6.28
C ILE A 62 12.47 -15.47 -5.93
N TYR A 63 11.25 -15.12 -5.53
CA TYR A 63 10.21 -16.03 -5.10
C TYR A 63 8.88 -15.73 -5.83
N PRO A 64 8.75 -16.19 -7.09
CA PRO A 64 7.48 -16.11 -7.81
C PRO A 64 6.37 -16.80 -7.03
N ASN A 65 5.28 -16.09 -6.79
CA ASN A 65 4.18 -16.54 -5.93
C ASN A 65 2.81 -16.31 -6.58
N GLY A 66 1.74 -16.83 -5.97
CA GLY A 66 0.37 -16.74 -6.50
C GLY A 66 -0.62 -17.66 -5.79
N HIS A 67 -1.91 -17.54 -6.14
CA HIS A 67 -3.01 -18.28 -5.51
C HIS A 67 -4.16 -18.62 -6.47
N TYR A 68 -5.04 -19.56 -6.09
CA TYR A 68 -6.26 -19.91 -6.85
C TYR A 68 -7.56 -19.48 -6.15
N LEU A 69 -7.53 -18.39 -5.40
CA LEU A 69 -8.65 -17.91 -4.60
C LEU A 69 -9.82 -17.32 -5.41
N ARG A 70 -9.60 -16.98 -6.68
CA ARG A 70 -10.62 -16.32 -7.52
C ARG A 70 -11.75 -17.32 -7.84
N PRO A 71 -13.02 -16.89 -7.77
CA PRO A 71 -14.15 -17.75 -8.06
C PRO A 71 -14.13 -18.22 -9.52
N ALA A 72 -14.47 -19.49 -9.76
CA ALA A 72 -14.53 -20.07 -11.11
C ALA A 72 -15.73 -19.54 -11.92
N TYR A 73 -16.81 -19.18 -11.23
CA TYR A 73 -18.02 -18.59 -11.80
C TYR A 73 -18.55 -17.50 -10.87
N PHE A 74 -19.32 -16.57 -11.44
CA PHE A 74 -19.99 -15.51 -10.68
C PHE A 74 -21.50 -15.76 -10.71
N GLU A 75 -22.13 -15.66 -9.54
CA GLU A 75 -23.58 -15.87 -9.40
C GLU A 75 -24.40 -14.73 -10.01
N HIS A 76 -23.87 -13.51 -9.96
CA HIS A 76 -24.53 -12.30 -10.47
C HIS A 76 -23.92 -11.80 -11.77
N ASN A 77 -24.73 -11.04 -12.54
CA ASN A 77 -24.28 -10.29 -13.70
C ASN A 77 -24.66 -8.81 -13.55
N ASN A 78 -23.86 -8.06 -12.80
CA ASN A 78 -24.03 -6.63 -12.56
C ASN A 78 -22.78 -5.84 -12.97
N ILE A 79 -22.85 -4.51 -12.93
CA ILE A 79 -21.71 -3.64 -13.33
C ILE A 79 -20.46 -3.90 -12.48
N PHE A 80 -20.61 -4.19 -11.18
CA PHE A 80 -19.48 -4.49 -10.30
C PHE A 80 -18.78 -5.78 -10.72
N ILE A 81 -19.53 -6.83 -11.05
CA ILE A 81 -18.97 -8.08 -11.59
C ILE A 81 -18.23 -7.84 -12.91
N GLN A 82 -18.75 -6.99 -13.80
CA GLN A 82 -18.04 -6.65 -15.04
C GLN A 82 -16.70 -5.96 -14.76
N MET A 83 -16.68 -5.05 -13.78
CA MET A 83 -15.45 -4.39 -13.34
C MET A 83 -14.47 -5.38 -12.68
N VAL A 84 -14.96 -6.33 -11.88
CA VAL A 84 -14.14 -7.39 -11.29
C VAL A 84 -13.55 -8.30 -12.37
N LYS A 85 -14.34 -8.69 -13.39
CA LYS A 85 -13.84 -9.46 -14.54
C LYS A 85 -12.74 -8.72 -15.28
N TRP A 86 -12.93 -7.42 -15.53
CA TRP A 86 -11.90 -6.57 -16.14
C TRP A 86 -10.63 -6.50 -15.29
N LEU A 87 -10.78 -6.33 -13.97
CA LEU A 87 -9.67 -6.36 -13.03
C LEU A 87 -8.94 -7.70 -13.09
N TYR A 88 -9.65 -8.83 -13.06
CA TYR A 88 -9.04 -10.16 -13.10
C TYR A 88 -8.33 -10.48 -14.42
N ALA A 89 -8.78 -9.88 -15.52
CA ALA A 89 -8.15 -10.03 -16.83
C ALA A 89 -6.88 -9.18 -16.97
N THR A 90 -6.83 -8.04 -16.27
CA THR A 90 -5.72 -7.08 -16.36
C THR A 90 -4.64 -7.37 -15.31
N ASP A 91 -5.04 -7.85 -14.13
CA ASP A 91 -4.17 -8.14 -13.00
C ASP A 91 -4.20 -9.64 -12.69
N THR A 92 -3.05 -10.31 -12.75
CA THR A 92 -2.94 -11.77 -12.59
C THR A 92 -2.82 -12.14 -11.11
N PRO A 93 -3.29 -13.33 -10.67
CA PRO A 93 -3.17 -13.76 -9.27
C PRO A 93 -1.76 -14.30 -8.96
N THR A 94 -0.73 -13.60 -9.42
CA THR A 94 0.68 -13.96 -9.33
C THR A 94 1.50 -12.76 -8.86
N ASN A 95 2.62 -13.02 -8.17
CA ASN A 95 3.49 -12.00 -7.59
C ASN A 95 2.72 -10.99 -6.74
N LEU A 96 2.09 -11.49 -5.69
CA LEU A 96 1.18 -10.76 -4.81
C LEU A 96 1.83 -10.41 -3.47
N PHE A 97 2.85 -11.17 -3.09
CA PHE A 97 3.52 -11.08 -1.79
C PHE A 97 4.74 -10.15 -1.82
N PRO A 98 4.88 -9.22 -0.85
CA PRO A 98 3.86 -8.75 0.11
C PRO A 98 2.87 -7.77 -0.56
N SER A 99 1.67 -7.60 0.01
CA SER A 99 0.64 -6.78 -0.65
C SER A 99 1.00 -5.29 -0.69
N VAL A 100 1.26 -4.79 -1.91
CA VAL A 100 1.53 -3.37 -2.18
C VAL A 100 0.30 -2.50 -1.89
N HIS A 101 -0.91 -3.00 -2.15
CA HIS A 101 -2.15 -2.30 -1.84
C HIS A 101 -2.26 -1.99 -0.35
N VAL A 102 -1.97 -2.99 0.50
CA VAL A 102 -1.97 -2.86 1.95
C VAL A 102 -0.88 -1.91 2.42
N PHE A 103 0.36 -2.15 1.97
CA PHE A 103 1.52 -1.34 2.36
C PHE A 103 1.33 0.14 2.01
N ASN A 104 0.95 0.45 0.76
CA ASN A 104 0.77 1.83 0.29
C ASN A 104 -0.39 2.51 1.02
N SER A 105 -1.50 1.80 1.26
CA SER A 105 -2.65 2.39 1.97
C SER A 105 -2.29 2.79 3.40
N ILE A 106 -1.49 1.96 4.09
CA ILE A 106 -0.97 2.26 5.43
C ILE A 106 0.01 3.41 5.38
N ALA A 107 0.95 3.43 4.42
CA ALA A 107 1.91 4.52 4.26
C ALA A 107 1.21 5.88 4.05
N VAL A 108 0.17 5.91 3.21
CA VAL A 108 -0.63 7.13 2.99
C VAL A 108 -1.36 7.54 4.26
N ASN A 109 -2.01 6.61 4.96
CA ASN A 109 -2.73 6.92 6.20
C ASN A 109 -1.76 7.46 7.27
N ILE A 110 -0.57 6.86 7.41
CA ILE A 110 0.49 7.35 8.29
C ILE A 110 0.84 8.80 7.96
N ALA A 111 1.09 9.12 6.68
CA ALA A 111 1.43 10.49 6.27
C ALA A 111 0.31 11.49 6.61
N VAL A 112 -0.96 11.11 6.39
CA VAL A 112 -2.14 11.92 6.76
C VAL A 112 -2.22 12.15 8.27
N TRP A 113 -1.96 11.13 9.08
CA TRP A 113 -2.03 11.22 10.54
C TRP A 113 -0.81 11.89 11.17
N HIS A 114 0.37 11.79 10.54
CA HIS A 114 1.58 12.45 11.00
C HIS A 114 1.61 13.94 10.61
N SER A 115 1.03 14.31 9.46
CA SER A 115 1.05 15.69 8.98
C SER A 115 0.30 16.66 9.90
N ASP A 116 0.95 17.80 10.18
CA ASP A 116 0.37 18.93 10.90
C ASP A 116 -0.83 19.54 10.18
N ASN A 117 -0.84 19.46 8.85
CA ASN A 117 -1.89 20.00 7.99
C ASN A 117 -3.28 19.44 8.33
N PHE A 118 -3.33 18.20 8.83
CA PHE A 118 -4.57 17.49 9.15
C PHE A 118 -4.82 17.32 10.65
N LYS A 119 -3.95 17.86 11.53
CA LYS A 119 -4.10 17.72 13.01
C LYS A 119 -5.47 18.14 13.53
N LYS A 120 -6.03 19.20 12.97
CA LYS A 120 -7.36 19.72 13.36
C LYS A 120 -8.50 19.14 12.53
N ASN A 121 -8.20 18.52 11.38
CA ASN A 121 -9.21 17.98 10.47
C ASN A 121 -9.46 16.49 10.74
N LYS A 122 -10.27 16.21 11.75
CA LYS A 122 -10.64 14.84 12.14
C LYS A 122 -11.37 14.09 11.01
N ALA A 123 -12.15 14.78 10.18
CA ALA A 123 -12.87 14.16 9.08
C ALA A 123 -11.91 13.52 8.06
N VAL A 124 -10.84 14.22 7.67
CA VAL A 124 -9.84 13.67 6.75
C VAL A 124 -9.08 12.51 7.38
N ARG A 125 -8.70 12.61 8.65
CA ARG A 125 -7.97 11.54 9.35
C ARG A 125 -8.79 10.25 9.46
N TYR A 126 -10.01 10.35 9.95
CA TYR A 126 -10.89 9.18 10.07
C TYR A 126 -11.35 8.68 8.70
N GLY A 127 -11.63 9.57 7.75
CA GLY A 127 -11.96 9.17 6.37
C GLY A 127 -10.82 8.40 5.71
N SER A 128 -9.59 8.87 5.86
CA SER A 128 -8.36 8.19 5.40
C SER A 128 -8.16 6.83 6.06
N ALA A 129 -8.39 6.73 7.38
CA ALA A 129 -8.28 5.45 8.10
C ALA A 129 -9.36 4.45 7.67
N VAL A 130 -10.61 4.90 7.51
CA VAL A 130 -11.72 4.06 7.02
C VAL A 130 -11.44 3.60 5.60
N LEU A 131 -11.03 4.51 4.71
CA LEU A 131 -10.72 4.16 3.33
C LEU A 131 -9.55 3.17 3.24
N MET A 132 -8.49 3.37 4.03
CA MET A 132 -7.38 2.41 4.16
C MET A 132 -7.90 1.02 4.53
N VAL A 133 -8.74 0.90 5.56
CA VAL A 133 -9.31 -0.39 5.98
C VAL A 133 -10.17 -0.99 4.88
N LEU A 134 -11.00 -0.20 4.20
CA LEU A 134 -11.84 -0.68 3.09
C LEU A 134 -11.00 -1.19 1.91
N ILE A 135 -9.87 -0.55 1.60
CA ILE A 135 -8.93 -1.04 0.58
C ILE A 135 -8.28 -2.35 1.01
N ILE A 136 -7.83 -2.46 2.28
CA ILE A 136 -7.23 -3.70 2.79
C ILE A 136 -8.24 -4.85 2.76
N LEU A 137 -9.50 -4.58 3.11
CA LEU A 137 -10.55 -5.58 3.03
C LEU A 137 -10.88 -5.93 1.57
N SER A 138 -10.87 -4.94 0.67
CA SER A 138 -11.21 -5.18 -0.74
C SER A 138 -10.26 -6.14 -1.43
N THR A 139 -8.97 -6.13 -1.08
CA THR A 139 -8.02 -7.07 -1.66
C THR A 139 -8.37 -8.53 -1.34
N MET A 140 -8.91 -8.79 -0.16
CA MET A 140 -9.32 -10.15 0.24
C MET A 140 -10.72 -10.51 -0.28
N PHE A 141 -11.68 -9.58 -0.19
CA PHE A 141 -13.05 -9.81 -0.69
C PHE A 141 -13.10 -9.99 -2.20
N LEU A 142 -12.19 -9.35 -2.94
CA LEU A 142 -12.02 -9.55 -4.38
C LEU A 142 -11.01 -10.65 -4.71
N LYS A 143 -10.56 -11.43 -3.73
CA LYS A 143 -9.64 -12.57 -3.96
C LYS A 143 -8.42 -12.17 -4.80
N GLN A 144 -7.88 -10.97 -4.52
CA GLN A 144 -6.65 -10.44 -5.13
C GLN A 144 -5.42 -10.75 -4.30
N HIS A 145 -5.58 -10.82 -2.98
CA HIS A 145 -4.52 -11.16 -2.06
C HIS A 145 -5.03 -12.18 -1.05
N SER A 146 -4.15 -13.09 -0.65
CA SER A 146 -4.37 -13.95 0.51
C SER A 146 -4.19 -13.16 1.81
N VAL A 147 -4.73 -13.68 2.91
CA VAL A 147 -4.50 -13.15 4.27
C VAL A 147 -3.01 -13.08 4.59
N PHE A 148 -2.21 -14.04 4.10
CA PHE A 148 -0.76 -14.01 4.26
C PHE A 148 -0.13 -12.78 3.60
N ASP A 149 -0.52 -12.45 2.38
CA ASP A 149 -0.01 -11.28 1.65
C ASP A 149 -0.39 -9.97 2.36
N VAL A 150 -1.59 -9.94 2.95
CA VAL A 150 -2.09 -8.80 3.72
C VAL A 150 -1.32 -8.61 5.02
N VAL A 151 -1.18 -9.65 5.83
CA VAL A 151 -0.46 -9.60 7.11
C VAL A 151 0.99 -9.19 6.90
N THR A 152 1.65 -9.76 5.89
CA THR A 152 3.04 -9.45 5.58
C THR A 152 3.21 -8.03 5.03
N GLY A 153 2.25 -7.53 4.24
CA GLY A 153 2.18 -6.12 3.84
C GLY A 153 2.05 -5.17 5.04
N MET A 154 1.24 -5.53 6.05
CA MET A 154 1.12 -4.75 7.29
C MET A 154 2.43 -4.76 8.09
N VAL A 155 3.06 -5.92 8.25
CA VAL A 155 4.33 -6.06 8.97
C VAL A 155 5.41 -5.21 8.28
N LEU A 156 5.51 -5.28 6.96
CA LEU A 156 6.44 -4.45 6.19
C LEU A 156 6.15 -2.95 6.39
N ALA A 157 4.89 -2.54 6.40
CA ALA A 157 4.51 -1.14 6.61
C ALA A 157 4.92 -0.64 8.01
N VAL A 158 4.70 -1.43 9.06
CA VAL A 158 5.10 -1.08 10.43
C VAL A 158 6.62 -1.02 10.58
N PHE A 159 7.33 -1.99 9.99
CA PHE A 159 8.79 -1.99 9.98
C PHE A 159 9.34 -0.75 9.27
N MET A 160 8.85 -0.47 8.06
CA MET A 160 9.28 0.68 7.28
C MET A 160 8.91 2.01 7.93
N TYR A 161 7.74 2.09 8.58
CA TYR A 161 7.36 3.26 9.38
C TYR A 161 8.42 3.53 10.45
N SER A 162 8.82 2.49 11.19
CA SER A 162 9.83 2.61 12.23
C SER A 162 11.15 3.13 11.65
N VAL A 163 11.60 2.59 10.52
CA VAL A 163 12.83 3.07 9.85
C VAL A 163 12.68 4.52 9.38
N VAL A 164 11.64 4.85 8.62
CA VAL A 164 11.50 6.17 7.98
C VAL A 164 11.20 7.28 8.98
N TYR A 165 10.39 7.04 10.01
CA TYR A 165 9.97 8.09 10.94
C TYR A 165 10.87 8.20 12.18
N THR A 166 11.74 7.22 12.46
CA THR A 166 12.77 7.35 13.52
C THR A 166 14.14 7.77 12.99
N THR A 167 14.39 7.63 11.68
CA THR A 167 15.64 8.09 11.08
C THR A 167 15.68 9.61 11.05
N ASN A 168 16.73 10.20 11.63
CA ASN A 168 16.99 11.63 11.52
C ASN A 168 17.53 11.95 10.12
N TRP A 169 16.64 12.21 9.17
CA TRP A 169 17.00 12.52 7.79
C TRP A 169 17.91 13.75 7.65
N ALA A 170 17.90 14.68 8.60
CA ALA A 170 18.84 15.81 8.62
C ALA A 170 20.29 15.39 8.87
N ALA A 171 20.53 14.26 9.56
CA ALA A 171 21.88 13.71 9.74
C ALA A 171 22.35 12.91 8.52
N VAL A 172 21.43 12.39 7.71
CA VAL A 172 21.72 11.60 6.49
C VAL A 172 22.01 12.52 5.29
N THR A 173 21.33 13.67 5.19
CA THR A 173 21.56 14.65 4.12
C THR A 173 22.80 15.51 4.34
N VAL A 174 23.24 15.67 5.60
CA VAL A 174 24.54 16.26 5.93
C VAL A 174 25.63 15.18 5.83
N ALA A 175 25.90 14.72 4.61
CA ALA A 175 27.23 14.22 4.31
C ALA A 175 28.20 15.38 4.66
N LYS A 176 29.01 15.19 5.71
CA LYS A 176 29.98 16.19 6.17
C LYS A 176 30.74 16.74 4.96
N PRO A 177 30.86 18.07 4.78
CA PRO A 177 31.69 18.61 3.72
C PRO A 177 33.08 18.00 3.85
N VAL A 178 33.56 17.35 2.79
CA VAL A 178 34.93 16.84 2.69
C VAL A 178 35.84 18.01 3.04
N ARG A 179 36.52 17.94 4.19
CA ARG A 179 37.52 18.93 4.56
C ARG A 179 38.55 18.93 3.45
N LYS A 180 38.61 20.02 2.66
CA LYS A 180 39.70 20.21 1.70
C LYS A 180 41.02 20.09 2.48
N PRO A 181 41.99 19.29 2.01
CA PRO A 181 43.30 19.24 2.63
C PRO A 181 43.89 20.64 2.60
N ARG A 182 44.39 21.09 3.75
CA ARG A 182 45.07 22.38 3.90
C ARG A 182 46.33 22.30 3.04
N GLN A 183 46.40 23.10 1.98
CA GLN A 183 47.65 23.28 1.23
C GLN A 183 48.69 23.83 2.20
N ILE A 184 49.81 23.11 2.31
CA ILE A 184 51.01 23.49 3.06
C ILE A 184 51.97 24.13 2.06
#